data_AF-A0A5M4B6V3-F1
#
_entry.id   AF-A0A5M4B6V3-F1
#
_cell.length_a   1.000
_cell.length_b   1.000
_cell.length_c   1.000
_cell.angle_alpha   90.00
_cell.angle_beta   90.00
_cell.angle_gamma   90.00
#
_symmetry.space_group_name_H-M   'P 1'
#
loop_
_entity.id
_entity.type
_entity.pdbx_description
1 polymer ?
#
loop_
_entity_poly.entity_id
_entity_poly.type
_entity_poly.pdbx_seq_one_letter_code
_entity_poly.pdbx_strand_id
1 'polypeptide(L)'
;MENLRNQTVQILEEYGFSNVWAIVVQSVITFAIILAMAWLIDKLATFIMRRTVPKLVGHTATQWDDIFMENLVFAKFAHFLPGLLVLSSYNVIASESLRWLIQTLISTYFIVVLILFLNAVLNAIEQLYIHIKGTEIAIKIYIQLAKVILYSLGAVAIISIFANKKFY
;
A
#
# COMPACT_ATOMS: atom_id res chain seq x y z
N MET A 1 -6.48 -6.66 -19.69
CA MET A 1 -6.52 -5.20 -19.45
C MET A 1 -6.52 -4.42 -20.75
N GLU A 2 -5.58 -4.70 -21.67
CA GLU A 2 -5.46 -4.00 -22.94
C GLU A 2 -6.74 -4.05 -23.80
N ASN A 3 -7.40 -5.21 -23.88
CA ASN A 3 -8.70 -5.33 -24.55
C ASN A 3 -9.79 -4.45 -23.92
N LEU A 4 -9.86 -4.36 -22.58
CA LEU A 4 -10.85 -3.52 -21.89
C LEU A 4 -10.59 -2.03 -22.13
N ARG A 5 -9.32 -1.62 -22.10
CA ARG A 5 -8.89 -0.25 -22.41
C ARG A 5 -9.31 0.12 -23.82
N ASN A 6 -9.00 -0.71 -24.80
CA ASN A 6 -9.28 -0.41 -26.21
C ASN A 6 -10.79 -0.41 -26.49
N GLN A 7 -11.55 -1.35 -25.91
CA GLN A 7 -13.01 -1.40 -26.01
C GLN A 7 -13.67 -0.15 -25.42
N THR A 8 -13.25 0.28 -24.22
CA THR A 8 -13.85 1.45 -23.56
C THR A 8 -13.54 2.76 -24.29
N VAL A 9 -12.38 2.88 -24.93
CA VAL A 9 -12.05 4.02 -25.80
C VAL A 9 -12.89 3.99 -27.08
N GLN A 10 -13.01 2.84 -27.75
CA GLN A 10 -13.81 2.70 -28.98
C GLN A 10 -15.29 3.06 -28.76
N ILE A 11 -15.88 2.65 -27.63
CA ILE A 11 -17.25 3.05 -27.28
C ILE A 11 -17.39 4.58 -27.24
N LEU A 12 -16.44 5.29 -26.64
CA LEU A 12 -16.47 6.75 -26.58
C LEU A 12 -16.30 7.38 -27.98
N GLU A 13 -15.48 6.78 -28.85
CA GLU A 13 -15.36 7.21 -30.24
C GLU A 13 -16.67 7.03 -31.02
N GLU A 14 -17.40 5.93 -30.80
CA GLU A 14 -18.73 5.69 -31.39
C GLU A 14 -19.78 6.73 -30.95
N TYR A 15 -19.66 7.26 -29.73
CA TYR A 15 -20.48 8.38 -29.24
C TYR A 15 -20.05 9.76 -29.79
N GLY A 16 -19.07 9.81 -30.68
CA GLY A 16 -18.65 11.02 -31.40
C GLY A 16 -17.50 11.79 -30.75
N PHE A 17 -16.83 11.23 -29.73
CA PHE A 17 -15.60 11.83 -29.21
C PHE A 17 -14.44 11.62 -30.19
N SER A 18 -13.59 12.64 -30.37
CA SER A 18 -12.32 12.41 -31.06
C SER A 18 -11.41 11.52 -30.21
N ASN A 19 -10.49 10.80 -30.84
CA ASN A 19 -9.58 9.86 -30.18
C ASN A 19 -8.90 10.44 -28.92
N VAL A 20 -8.43 11.69 -29.00
CA VAL A 20 -7.79 12.38 -27.86
C VAL A 20 -8.75 12.56 -26.68
N TRP A 21 -9.96 13.03 -26.95
CA TRP A 21 -10.96 13.25 -25.89
C TRP A 21 -11.49 11.94 -25.32
N ALA A 22 -11.65 10.91 -26.16
CA ALA A 22 -12.02 9.57 -25.73
C ALA A 22 -10.99 9.00 -24.72
N ILE A 23 -9.68 9.12 -25.03
CA ILE A 23 -8.60 8.68 -24.13
C ILE A 23 -8.64 9.45 -22.79
N VAL A 24 -8.80 10.77 -22.83
CA VAL A 24 -8.81 11.60 -21.62
C VAL A 24 -10.01 11.27 -20.72
N VAL A 25 -11.22 11.25 -21.29
CA VAL A 25 -12.46 10.97 -20.55
C VAL A 25 -12.41 9.56 -19.95
N GLN A 26 -12.02 8.56 -20.73
CA GLN A 26 -11.85 7.19 -20.25
C GLN A 26 -10.88 7.13 -19.07
N SER A 27 -9.74 7.81 -19.19
CA SER A 27 -8.68 7.78 -18.19
C SER A 27 -9.14 8.39 -16.86
N VAL A 28 -9.82 9.53 -16.92
CA VAL A 28 -10.34 10.23 -15.74
C VAL A 28 -11.40 9.39 -15.03
N ILE A 29 -12.35 8.83 -15.78
CA ILE A 29 -13.42 8.00 -15.21
C ILE A 29 -12.83 6.73 -14.58
N THR A 30 -11.95 6.04 -15.30
CA THR A 30 -11.30 4.81 -14.81
C THR A 30 -10.49 5.08 -13.55
N PHE A 31 -9.73 6.18 -13.55
CA PHE A 31 -8.94 6.56 -12.39
C PHE A 31 -9.83 6.90 -11.18
N ALA A 32 -10.93 7.62 -11.37
CA ALA A 32 -11.90 7.91 -10.31
C ALA A 32 -12.52 6.64 -9.72
N ILE A 33 -12.87 5.66 -10.56
CA ILE A 33 -13.39 4.36 -10.11
C ILE A 33 -12.34 3.60 -9.29
N ILE A 34 -11.09 3.54 -9.77
CA ILE A 34 -9.99 2.89 -9.05
C ILE A 34 -9.78 3.54 -7.68
N LEU A 35 -9.77 4.88 -7.60
CA LEU A 35 -9.63 5.60 -6.34
C LEU A 35 -10.79 5.34 -5.37
N ALA A 36 -12.03 5.35 -5.88
CA ALA A 36 -13.20 5.04 -5.06
C ALA A 36 -13.13 3.62 -4.49
N MET A 37 -12.77 2.64 -5.31
CA MET A 37 -12.62 1.24 -4.90
C MET A 37 -11.46 1.07 -3.91
N ALA A 38 -10.32 1.72 -4.15
CA ALA A 38 -9.18 1.68 -3.25
C ALA A 38 -9.54 2.27 -1.89
N TRP A 39 -10.24 3.41 -1.86
CA TRP A 39 -10.71 4.02 -0.62
C TRP A 39 -11.70 3.12 0.15
N LEU A 40 -12.63 2.47 -0.56
CA LEU A 40 -13.55 1.51 0.05
C LEU A 40 -12.81 0.32 0.65
N ILE A 41 -11.84 -0.25 -0.07
CA ILE A 41 -11.02 -1.37 0.40
C ILE A 41 -10.20 -0.96 1.62
N ASP A 42 -9.54 0.20 1.59
CA ASP A 42 -8.75 0.69 2.71
C ASP A 42 -9.60 0.84 3.98
N LYS A 43 -10.77 1.48 3.83
CA LYS A 43 -11.70 1.68 4.94
C LYS A 43 -12.23 0.36 5.48
N LEU A 44 -12.61 -0.57 4.60
CA LEU A 44 -13.11 -1.89 4.99
C LEU A 44 -12.03 -2.71 5.68
N ALA A 45 -10.84 -2.80 5.09
CA ALA A 45 -9.72 -3.55 5.62
C ALA A 45 -9.29 -3.01 7.00
N THR A 46 -9.13 -1.70 7.12
CA THR A 46 -8.76 -1.06 8.39
C THR A 46 -9.86 -1.23 9.44
N PHE A 47 -11.13 -1.15 9.05
CA PHE A 47 -12.26 -1.40 9.93
C PHE A 47 -12.27 -2.84 10.46
N ILE A 48 -12.09 -3.82 9.58
CA ILE A 48 -12.02 -5.24 9.96
C ILE A 48 -10.83 -5.47 10.91
N MET A 49 -9.64 -4.96 10.56
CA MET A 49 -8.44 -5.11 11.38
C MET A 49 -8.56 -4.46 12.76
N ARG A 50 -9.27 -3.33 12.88
CA ARG A 50 -9.43 -2.64 14.18
C ARG A 50 -10.59 -3.14 15.02
N ARG A 51 -11.66 -3.68 14.42
CA ARG A 51 -12.91 -3.98 15.15
C ARG A 51 -13.23 -5.47 15.24
N THR A 52 -12.75 -6.27 14.30
CA THR A 52 -13.04 -7.70 14.22
C THR A 52 -11.89 -8.52 14.75
N VAL A 53 -10.65 -8.21 14.33
CA VAL A 53 -9.46 -8.94 14.78
C VAL A 53 -9.33 -8.96 16.31
N PRO A 54 -9.56 -7.86 17.06
CA PRO A 54 -9.50 -7.92 18.52
C PRO A 54 -10.50 -8.85 19.19
N LYS A 55 -11.67 -9.07 18.56
CA LYS A 55 -12.68 -9.99 19.08
C LYS A 55 -12.35 -11.44 18.81
N LEU A 56 -11.64 -11.71 17.72
CA LEU A 56 -11.19 -13.06 17.35
C LEU A 56 -9.96 -13.47 18.15
N VAL A 57 -9.03 -12.53 18.32
CA VAL A 57 -7.79 -12.70 19.08
C VAL A 57 -8.03 -12.74 20.59
N GLY A 58 -8.99 -11.97 21.13
CA GLY A 58 -9.34 -12.06 22.55
C GLY A 58 -9.86 -13.43 23.00
N HIS A 59 -10.10 -14.36 22.07
CA HIS A 59 -10.42 -15.76 22.36
C HIS A 59 -9.20 -16.70 22.38
N THR A 60 -8.02 -16.28 21.91
CA THR A 60 -6.78 -17.05 21.96
C THR A 60 -5.94 -16.62 23.17
N ALA A 61 -5.44 -17.58 23.94
CA ALA A 61 -4.68 -17.34 25.17
C ALA A 61 -3.25 -16.79 24.94
N THR A 62 -2.96 -16.21 23.77
CA THR A 62 -1.59 -15.89 23.33
C THR A 62 -1.32 -14.39 23.31
N GLN A 63 -0.43 -13.95 24.21
CA GLN A 63 -0.06 -12.55 24.42
C GLN A 63 0.64 -11.86 23.22
N TRP A 64 1.19 -12.63 22.28
CA TRP A 64 1.83 -12.06 21.08
C TRP A 64 0.79 -11.41 20.15
N ASP A 65 -0.43 -11.95 20.11
CA ASP A 65 -1.50 -11.43 19.28
C ASP A 65 -1.92 -10.02 19.73
N ASP A 66 -2.09 -9.82 21.04
CA ASP A 66 -2.44 -8.53 21.65
C ASP A 66 -1.36 -7.47 21.41
N ILE A 67 -0.09 -7.82 21.60
CA ILE A 67 1.05 -6.90 21.38
C ILE A 67 1.11 -6.46 19.90
N PHE A 68 0.87 -7.37 18.96
CA PHE A 68 0.86 -7.03 17.53
C PHE A 68 -0.33 -6.14 17.16
N MET A 69 -1.47 -6.31 17.84
CA MET A 69 -2.63 -5.42 17.68
C MET A 69 -2.38 -4.03 18.27
N GLU A 70 -1.79 -3.93 19.47
CA GLU A 70 -1.44 -2.66 20.11
C GLU A 70 -0.46 -1.85 19.24
N ASN A 71 0.50 -2.53 18.62
CA ASN A 71 1.45 -1.92 17.68
C ASN A 71 0.85 -1.70 16.29
N LEU A 72 -0.44 -1.99 16.08
CA LEU A 72 -1.17 -1.80 14.83
C LEU A 72 -0.57 -2.54 13.64
N VAL A 73 0.13 -3.65 13.85
CA VAL A 73 0.80 -4.42 12.78
C VAL A 73 -0.20 -4.83 11.70
N PHE A 74 -1.33 -5.41 12.11
CA PHE A 74 -2.39 -5.84 11.21
C PHE A 74 -3.07 -4.66 10.48
N ALA A 75 -3.25 -3.53 11.16
CA ALA A 75 -3.81 -2.34 10.53
C ALA A 75 -2.84 -1.71 9.52
N LYS A 76 -1.52 -1.74 9.77
CA LYS A 76 -0.51 -1.32 8.79
C LYS A 76 -0.45 -2.29 7.61
N PHE A 77 -0.62 -3.59 7.86
CA PHE A 77 -0.72 -4.60 6.80
C PHE A 77 -1.96 -4.41 5.91
N ALA A 78 -3.09 -3.97 6.47
CA ALA A 78 -4.30 -3.70 5.69
C ALA A 78 -4.10 -2.64 4.59
N HIS A 79 -3.21 -1.68 4.77
CA HIS A 79 -2.90 -0.66 3.76
C HIS A 79 -2.22 -1.23 2.49
N PHE A 80 -1.75 -2.49 2.50
CA PHE A 80 -1.31 -3.12 1.25
C PHE A 80 -2.48 -3.42 0.31
N LEU A 81 -3.67 -3.71 0.83
CA LEU A 81 -4.85 -4.10 0.04
C LEU A 81 -5.30 -3.02 -0.98
N PRO A 82 -5.50 -1.75 -0.60
CA PRO A 82 -5.83 -0.71 -1.59
C PRO A 82 -4.70 -0.54 -2.61
N GLY A 83 -3.44 -0.67 -2.19
CA GLY A 83 -2.28 -0.63 -3.07
C GLY A 83 -2.32 -1.72 -4.14
N LEU A 84 -2.64 -2.95 -3.75
CA LEU A 84 -2.72 -4.11 -4.66
C LEU A 84 -3.85 -3.96 -5.67
N LEU A 85 -4.98 -3.37 -5.27
CA LEU A 85 -6.06 -3.04 -6.20
C LEU A 85 -5.57 -2.05 -7.28
N VAL A 86 -4.90 -0.97 -6.87
CA VAL A 86 -4.38 0.02 -7.84
C VAL A 86 -3.33 -0.62 -8.76
N LEU A 87 -2.39 -1.40 -8.21
CA LEU A 87 -1.33 -2.07 -8.98
C LEU A 87 -1.89 -3.08 -9.99
N SER A 88 -2.97 -3.79 -9.62
CA SER A 88 -3.62 -4.70 -10.56
C SER A 88 -4.42 -3.95 -11.62
N SER A 89 -4.98 -2.77 -11.31
CA SER A 89 -6.00 -2.10 -12.14
C SER A 89 -5.50 -0.93 -13.00
N TYR A 90 -4.35 -0.31 -12.68
CA TYR A 90 -3.90 0.92 -13.35
C TYR A 90 -3.70 0.77 -14.87
N ASN A 91 -3.40 -0.44 -15.36
CA ASN A 91 -3.23 -0.73 -16.78
C ASN A 91 -4.49 -0.53 -17.63
N VAL A 92 -5.67 -0.41 -17.01
CA VAL A 92 -6.94 -0.12 -17.72
C VAL A 92 -7.00 1.34 -18.18
N ILE A 93 -6.25 2.24 -17.54
CA ILE A 93 -6.23 3.67 -17.88
C ILE A 93 -5.66 3.86 -19.28
N ALA A 94 -6.37 4.57 -20.17
CA ALA A 94 -5.97 4.74 -21.56
C ALA A 94 -4.71 5.62 -21.73
N SER A 95 -4.61 6.70 -20.97
CA SER A 95 -3.49 7.63 -21.01
C SER A 95 -2.20 7.01 -20.50
N GLU A 96 -1.18 6.97 -21.35
CA GLU A 96 0.14 6.45 -21.00
C GLU A 96 0.85 7.32 -19.95
N SER A 97 0.76 8.64 -20.07
CA SER A 97 1.34 9.57 -19.10
C SER A 97 0.75 9.38 -17.71
N LEU A 98 -0.58 9.16 -17.64
CA LEU A 98 -1.27 8.93 -16.38
C LEU A 98 -0.95 7.54 -15.81
N ARG A 99 -0.85 6.49 -16.65
CA ARG A 99 -0.40 5.16 -16.20
C ARG A 99 0.99 5.22 -15.58
N TRP A 100 1.94 5.86 -16.24
CA TRP A 100 3.32 5.99 -15.75
C TRP A 100 3.37 6.74 -14.41
N LEU A 101 2.63 7.85 -14.31
CA LEU A 101 2.54 8.63 -13.08
C LEU A 101 1.97 7.78 -11.93
N ILE A 102 0.86 7.07 -12.18
CA ILE A 102 0.23 6.21 -11.18
C ILE A 102 1.16 5.05 -10.78
N GLN A 103 1.85 4.44 -11.73
CA GLN A 103 2.83 3.38 -11.47
C GLN A 103 3.96 3.88 -10.55
N THR A 104 4.46 5.09 -10.79
CA THR A 104 5.51 5.72 -9.97
C THR A 104 5.01 6.00 -8.55
N LEU A 105 3.81 6.59 -8.43
CA LEU A 105 3.20 6.89 -7.15
C LEU A 105 2.87 5.63 -6.35
N ILE A 106 2.28 4.61 -7.00
CA ILE A 106 1.88 3.39 -6.31
C ILE A 106 3.10 2.59 -5.85
N SER A 107 4.17 2.54 -6.65
CA SER A 107 5.43 1.88 -6.26
C SER A 107 6.05 2.56 -5.03
N THR A 108 6.05 3.89 -5.01
CA THR A 108 6.51 4.68 -3.85
C THR A 108 5.63 4.41 -2.62
N TYR A 109 4.31 4.41 -2.80
CA TYR A 109 3.35 4.10 -1.74
C TYR A 109 3.60 2.71 -1.13
N PHE A 110 3.83 1.68 -1.93
CA PHE A 110 4.13 0.33 -1.44
C PHE A 110 5.38 0.28 -0.55
N ILE A 111 6.44 0.99 -0.93
CA ILE A 111 7.65 1.07 -0.11
C ILE A 111 7.34 1.73 1.24
N VAL A 112 6.59 2.84 1.23
CA VAL A 112 6.19 3.54 2.47
C VAL A 112 5.35 2.62 3.36
N VAL A 113 4.36 1.94 2.81
CA VAL A 113 3.51 0.99 3.56
C VAL A 113 4.34 -0.16 4.12
N LEU A 114 5.30 -0.68 3.36
CA LEU A 114 6.22 -1.74 3.81
C LEU A 114 7.10 -1.27 4.98
N ILE A 115 7.67 -0.07 4.91
CA ILE A 115 8.44 0.51 6.01
C ILE A 115 7.57 0.66 7.26
N LEU A 116 6.36 1.20 7.12
CA LEU A 116 5.45 1.38 8.25
C LEU A 116 5.05 0.04 8.89
N PHE A 117 4.80 -0.97 8.08
CA PHE A 117 4.49 -2.32 8.53
C PHE A 117 5.68 -2.96 9.26
N LEU A 118 6.87 -2.97 8.65
CA LEU A 118 8.05 -3.56 9.27
C LEU A 118 8.46 -2.81 10.55
N ASN A 119 8.34 -1.49 10.59
CA ASN A 119 8.57 -0.71 11.80
C ASN A 119 7.59 -1.09 12.93
N ALA A 120 6.31 -1.28 12.60
CA ALA A 120 5.31 -1.76 13.56
C ALA A 120 5.64 -3.17 14.08
N VAL A 121 6.10 -4.06 13.19
CA VAL A 121 6.56 -5.42 13.57
C VAL A 121 7.76 -5.35 14.49
N LEU A 122 8.77 -4.52 14.18
CA LEU A 122 9.95 -4.34 15.03
C LEU A 122 9.58 -3.81 16.42
N ASN A 123 8.63 -2.88 16.51
CA ASN A 123 8.11 -2.40 17.80
C ASN A 123 7.40 -3.52 18.58
N ALA A 124 6.57 -4.32 17.90
CA ALA A 124 5.88 -5.44 18.52
C ALA A 124 6.86 -6.50 19.04
N ILE A 125 7.93 -6.79 18.29
CA ILE A 125 9.00 -7.71 18.72
C ILE A 125 9.74 -7.15 19.94
N GLU A 126 10.07 -5.86 19.94
CA GLU A 126 10.71 -5.20 21.08
C GLU A 126 9.87 -5.33 22.35
N GLN A 127 8.57 -5.02 22.26
CA GLN A 127 7.63 -5.12 23.38
C GLN A 127 7.45 -6.57 23.84
N LEU A 128 7.32 -7.53 22.92
CA LEU A 128 7.21 -8.95 23.24
C LEU A 128 8.46 -9.46 23.97
N TYR A 129 9.65 -9.08 23.51
CA TYR A 129 10.90 -9.48 24.16
C TYR A 129 10.99 -8.94 25.59
N ILE A 130 10.73 -7.64 25.77
CA ILE A 130 10.75 -6.99 27.09
C ILE A 130 9.70 -7.63 28.02
N HIS A 131 8.54 -8.02 27.50
CA HIS A 131 7.50 -8.68 28.29
C HIS A 131 7.94 -10.07 28.79
N ILE A 132 8.57 -10.88 27.93
CA ILE A 132 8.95 -12.27 28.26
C ILE A 132 10.21 -12.33 29.13
N LYS A 133 11.22 -11.50 28.83
CA LYS A 133 12.56 -11.61 29.42
C LYS A 133 12.95 -10.46 30.35
N GLY A 134 12.11 -9.42 30.45
CA GLY A 134 12.43 -8.20 31.19
C GLY A 134 13.19 -7.17 30.35
N THR A 135 13.41 -5.99 30.93
CA THR A 135 14.02 -4.86 30.21
C THR A 135 15.52 -5.06 30.06
N GLU A 136 15.96 -5.37 28.85
CA GLU A 136 17.38 -5.36 28.47
C GLU A 136 17.69 -4.16 27.59
N ILE A 137 18.76 -3.41 27.89
CA ILE A 137 19.18 -2.27 27.04
C ILE A 137 19.62 -2.77 25.65
N ALA A 138 20.19 -3.98 25.58
CA ALA A 138 20.70 -4.56 24.34
C ALA A 138 19.61 -4.71 23.26
N ILE A 139 18.43 -5.24 23.59
CA ILE A 139 17.36 -5.44 22.60
C ILE A 139 16.91 -4.12 21.96
N LYS A 140 16.84 -3.04 22.75
CA LYS A 140 16.46 -1.72 22.25
C LYS A 140 17.45 -1.21 21.21
N ILE A 141 18.75 -1.40 21.46
CA ILE A 141 19.82 -1.03 20.53
C ILE A 141 19.70 -1.85 19.23
N TYR A 142 19.52 -3.18 19.32
CA TYR A 142 19.39 -4.02 18.12
C TYR A 142 18.17 -3.64 17.27
N ILE A 143 17.01 -3.41 17.89
CA ILE A 143 15.80 -2.97 17.19
C ILE A 143 15.99 -1.59 16.57
N GLN A 144 16.67 -0.67 17.25
CA GLN A 144 16.98 0.66 16.71
C GLN A 144 17.89 0.58 15.50
N LEU A 145 18.93 -0.26 15.53
CA LEU A 145 19.81 -0.49 14.38
C LEU A 145 19.02 -1.08 13.20
N ALA A 146 18.12 -2.04 13.45
CA ALA A 146 17.25 -2.60 12.41
C ALA A 146 16.33 -1.53 11.78
N LYS A 147 15.77 -0.62 12.60
CA LYS A 147 14.97 0.51 12.10
C LYS A 147 15.79 1.44 11.22
N VAL A 148 17.02 1.78 11.61
CA VAL A 148 17.91 2.62 10.78
C VAL A 148 18.15 1.98 9.42
N ILE A 149 18.50 0.69 9.40
CA ILE A 149 18.71 -0.06 8.14
C ILE A 149 17.43 -0.04 7.30
N LEU A 150 16.27 -0.32 7.90
CA LEU A 150 14.98 -0.30 7.24
C LEU A 150 14.69 1.06 6.55
N TYR A 151 14.87 2.17 7.28
CA TYR A 151 14.65 3.51 6.73
C TYR A 151 15.67 3.87 5.64
N SER A 152 16.93 3.47 5.80
CA SER A 152 17.97 3.69 4.79
C SER A 152 17.67 2.95 3.49
N LEU A 153 17.31 1.65 3.57
CA LEU A 153 16.93 0.86 2.39
C LEU A 153 15.67 1.42 1.74
N GLY A 154 14.68 1.82 2.55
CA GLY A 154 13.47 2.48 2.09
C GLY A 154 13.74 3.77 1.32
N ALA A 155 14.59 4.64 1.84
CA ALA A 155 14.98 5.89 1.18
C ALA A 155 15.69 5.63 -0.15
N VAL A 156 16.64 4.70 -0.19
CA VAL A 156 17.35 4.32 -1.43
C VAL A 156 16.36 3.76 -2.47
N ALA A 157 15.42 2.91 -2.06
CA ALA A 157 14.42 2.34 -2.95
C ALA A 157 13.50 3.42 -3.56
N ILE A 158 13.06 4.39 -2.75
CA ILE A 158 12.27 5.53 -3.25
C ILE A 158 13.09 6.37 -4.22
N ILE A 159 14.33 6.72 -3.87
CA ILE A 159 15.24 7.48 -4.76
C ILE A 159 15.43 6.71 -6.07
N SER A 160 15.60 5.40 -6.03
CA SER A 160 15.77 4.55 -7.21
C SER A 160 14.56 4.62 -8.16
N ILE A 161 13.33 4.63 -7.64
CA ILE A 161 12.11 4.79 -8.46
C ILE A 161 12.16 6.10 -9.25
N PHE A 162 12.50 7.21 -8.58
CA PHE A 162 12.54 8.52 -9.23
C PHE A 162 13.81 8.70 -10.10
N ALA A 163 14.92 8.07 -9.76
CA ALA A 163 16.17 8.11 -10.52
C ALA A 163 16.10 7.26 -11.80
N ASN A 164 15.31 6.18 -11.81
CA ASN A 164 15.03 5.40 -13.02
C ASN A 164 14.16 6.17 -14.03
N LYS A 165 13.75 7.40 -13.71
CA LYS A 165 13.16 8.33 -14.68
C LYS A 165 14.24 8.75 -15.68
N LYS A 166 14.24 8.13 -16.86
CA LYS A 166 14.88 8.72 -18.04
C LYS A 166 14.13 10.01 -18.40
N PHE A 167 14.72 11.15 -18.02
CA PHE A 167 14.34 12.44 -18.59
C PHE A 167 14.80 12.44 -20.05
N TYR A 168 13.89 12.11 -20.97
CA TYR A 168 14.04 12.39 -22.40
C TYR A 168 13.14 13.56 -22.76
#